data_AF-A0A2V7HEB1-F1
#
_entry.id   AF-A0A2V7HEB1-F1
#
_cell.length_a   1.000
_cell.length_b   1.000
_cell.length_c   1.000
_cell.angle_alpha   90.00
_cell.angle_beta   90.00
_cell.angle_gamma   90.00
#
_symmetry.space_group_name_H-M   'P 1'
#
loop_
_entity.id
_entity.type
_entity.pdbx_description
1 polymer ?
#
loop_
_entity_poly.entity_id
_entity_poly.type
_entity_poly.pdbx_seq_one_letter_code
_entity_poly.pdbx_strand_id
1 'polypeptide(L)'
;MQKSVALTALAATLVVPSSGTPSTRVFAEVRMADSVERMRVLWIAAHPDDEDTNIIAWLARGRGVQTAYMSLTRGDGGQNLIGNELGEALGVIRTEELLAARRIDGAHQYFGREYDFGFS
;
A
#
# COMPACT_ATOMS: atom_id res chain seq x y z
N MET A 1 3.53 72.46 -22.18
CA MET A 1 3.19 71.03 -22.16
C MET A 1 3.10 70.56 -20.71
N GLN A 2 2.09 69.73 -20.43
CA GLN A 2 1.37 69.60 -19.17
C GLN A 2 2.19 69.02 -18.01
N LYS A 3 1.98 69.59 -16.81
CA LYS A 3 2.38 69.03 -15.51
C LYS A 3 1.24 68.11 -15.05
N SER A 4 1.52 66.81 -14.88
CA SER A 4 0.54 65.86 -14.33
C SER A 4 0.92 65.52 -12.90
N VAL A 5 0.13 66.02 -11.96
CA VAL A 5 0.18 65.68 -10.52
C VAL A 5 -0.61 64.39 -10.34
N ALA A 6 0.03 63.32 -9.89
CA ALA A 6 -0.65 62.08 -9.51
C ALA A 6 -0.98 62.14 -8.02
N LEU A 7 -2.28 62.27 -7.73
CA LEU A 7 -2.86 62.34 -6.39
C LEU A 7 -2.88 60.93 -5.78
N THR A 8 -2.14 60.72 -4.70
CA THR A 8 -2.11 59.47 -3.94
C THR A 8 -3.38 59.34 -3.10
N ALA A 9 -4.21 58.33 -3.35
CA ALA A 9 -5.39 58.02 -2.53
C ALA A 9 -5.01 57.04 -1.41
N LEU A 10 -5.03 57.52 -0.16
CA LEU A 10 -4.80 56.74 1.05
C LEU A 10 -6.13 56.11 1.50
N ALA A 11 -6.32 54.81 1.31
CA ALA A 11 -7.47 54.09 1.83
C ALA A 11 -7.16 53.56 3.24
N ALA A 12 -7.79 54.15 4.26
CA ALA A 12 -7.74 53.65 5.63
C ALA A 12 -8.75 52.51 5.82
N THR A 13 -8.28 51.29 5.97
CA THR A 13 -9.13 50.13 6.33
C THR A 13 -9.17 49.99 7.85
N LEU A 14 -10.33 50.25 8.46
CA LEU A 14 -10.56 49.93 9.87
C LEU A 14 -10.57 48.41 10.06
N VAL A 15 -9.61 47.88 10.79
CA VAL A 15 -9.63 46.49 11.27
C VAL A 15 -10.45 46.45 12.57
N VAL A 16 -11.62 45.83 12.50
CA VAL A 16 -12.43 45.47 13.68
C VAL A 16 -11.91 44.13 14.21
N PRO A 17 -11.51 43.99 15.48
CA PRO A 17 -11.14 42.69 16.03
C PRO A 17 -12.42 41.90 16.31
N SER A 18 -12.62 40.79 15.60
CA SER A 18 -13.64 39.81 15.98
C SER A 18 -13.09 38.93 17.10
N SER A 19 -13.50 39.20 18.34
CA SER A 19 -13.31 38.31 19.47
C SER A 19 -14.16 37.06 19.28
N GLY A 20 -13.53 35.89 19.12
CA GLY A 20 -14.26 34.63 18.95
C GLY A 20 -13.39 33.39 19.01
N THR A 21 -13.04 32.94 20.22
CA THR A 21 -12.74 31.54 20.53
C THR A 21 -13.42 31.31 21.89
N PRO A 22 -14.24 30.26 22.10
CA PRO A 22 -13.81 28.87 21.92
C PRO A 22 -14.90 27.87 21.49
N SER A 23 -14.50 26.79 20.81
CA SER A 23 -14.88 25.45 21.28
C SER A 23 -14.00 24.41 20.60
N THR A 24 -13.37 23.60 21.43
CA THR A 24 -12.78 22.31 21.12
C THR A 24 -13.75 21.50 20.27
N ARG A 25 -13.53 21.48 18.96
CA ARG A 25 -14.18 20.58 18.02
C ARG A 25 -13.08 19.82 17.30
N VAL A 26 -12.43 18.92 18.03
CA VAL A 26 -11.75 17.78 17.40
C VAL A 26 -12.85 16.82 16.98
N PHE A 27 -13.62 17.20 15.96
CA PHE A 27 -14.32 16.20 15.17
C PHE A 27 -13.23 15.60 14.29
N ALA A 28 -12.77 14.41 14.69
CA ALA A 28 -12.06 13.53 13.77
C ALA A 28 -13.07 13.13 12.69
N GLU A 29 -13.30 14.02 11.73
CA GLU A 29 -13.92 13.67 10.47
C GLU A 29 -12.92 12.79 9.74
N VAL A 30 -12.93 11.50 10.05
CA VAL A 30 -12.16 10.51 9.32
C VAL A 30 -12.74 10.51 7.92
N ARG A 31 -12.10 11.24 7.01
CA ARG A 31 -12.42 11.19 5.60
C ARG A 31 -12.25 9.74 5.18
N MET A 32 -13.23 9.17 4.48
CA MET A 32 -13.15 7.79 4.00
C MET A 32 -11.88 7.54 3.18
N ALA A 33 -11.38 8.57 2.47
CA ALA A 33 -10.08 8.53 1.80
C ALA A 33 -8.91 8.23 2.77
N ASP A 34 -8.85 8.91 3.91
CA ASP A 34 -7.81 8.72 4.95
C ASP A 34 -7.90 7.33 5.60
N SER A 35 -9.10 6.73 5.63
CA SER A 35 -9.26 5.37 6.18
C SER A 35 -8.63 4.31 5.28
N VAL A 36 -8.71 4.48 3.95
CA VAL A 36 -8.16 3.52 2.98
C VAL A 36 -6.63 3.54 3.02
N GLU A 37 -6.00 4.72 3.14
CA GLU A 37 -4.54 4.84 3.32
C GLU A 37 -4.00 4.14 4.58
N ARG A 38 -4.85 3.99 5.61
CA ARG A 38 -4.48 3.31 6.87
C ARG A 38 -4.87 1.83 6.91
N MET A 39 -5.64 1.34 5.94
CA MET A 39 -6.04 -0.06 5.91
C MET A 39 -4.82 -0.95 5.64
N ARG A 40 -4.78 -2.09 6.33
CA ARG A 40 -3.77 -3.12 6.19
C ARG A 40 -4.46 -4.45 5.95
N VAL A 41 -4.02 -5.17 4.92
CA VAL A 41 -4.53 -6.51 4.60
C VAL A 41 -3.35 -7.47 4.56
N LEU A 42 -3.47 -8.56 5.33
CA LEU A 42 -2.57 -9.71 5.26
C LEU A 42 -3.34 -10.88 4.67
N TRP A 43 -2.92 -11.34 3.50
CA TRP A 43 -3.41 -12.57 2.90
C TRP A 43 -2.48 -13.72 3.28
N ILE A 44 -3.02 -14.81 3.81
CA ILE A 44 -2.25 -15.98 4.24
C ILE A 44 -2.67 -17.17 3.40
N ALA A 45 -1.71 -17.92 2.87
CA ALA A 45 -1.96 -19.18 2.17
C ALA A 45 -0.84 -20.20 2.39
N ALA A 46 -1.05 -21.44 1.97
CA ALA A 46 -0.15 -22.55 2.29
C ALA A 46 1.13 -22.51 1.43
N HIS A 47 0.96 -22.35 0.11
CA HIS A 47 2.05 -22.46 -0.87
C HIS A 47 2.16 -21.19 -1.72
N PRO A 48 3.32 -20.96 -2.35
CA PRO A 48 3.38 -20.09 -3.51
C PRO A 48 2.35 -20.48 -4.56
N ASP A 49 1.71 -19.49 -5.17
CA ASP A 49 0.66 -19.59 -6.20
C ASP A 49 -0.77 -19.89 -5.69
N ASP A 50 -0.98 -19.99 -4.37
CA ASP A 50 -2.33 -20.08 -3.79
C ASP A 50 -3.07 -18.71 -3.78
N GLU A 51 -2.40 -17.61 -4.11
CA GLU A 51 -3.00 -16.27 -4.08
C GLU A 51 -3.92 -15.95 -5.27
N ASP A 52 -4.86 -15.03 -5.06
CA ASP A 52 -5.45 -14.26 -6.16
C ASP A 52 -4.64 -12.97 -6.39
N THR A 53 -3.76 -13.01 -7.38
CA THR A 53 -2.88 -11.88 -7.73
C THR A 53 -3.66 -10.62 -8.15
N ASN A 54 -4.86 -10.77 -8.73
CA ASN A 54 -5.66 -9.61 -9.14
C ASN A 54 -6.17 -8.84 -7.92
N ILE A 55 -6.59 -9.54 -6.87
CA ILE A 55 -7.05 -8.89 -5.64
C ILE A 55 -5.86 -8.21 -4.94
N ILE A 56 -4.69 -8.85 -4.91
CA ILE A 56 -3.48 -8.24 -4.34
C ILE A 56 -3.13 -6.95 -5.07
N ALA A 57 -3.04 -6.97 -6.40
CA ALA A 57 -2.74 -5.80 -7.20
C ALA A 57 -3.81 -4.70 -7.06
N TRP A 58 -5.09 -5.10 -7.03
CA TRP A 58 -6.20 -4.17 -6.84
C TRP A 58 -6.16 -3.48 -5.47
N LEU A 59 -5.85 -4.21 -4.40
CA LEU A 59 -5.68 -3.61 -3.07
C LEU A 59 -4.46 -2.70 -3.01
N ALA A 60 -3.29 -3.21 -3.40
CA ALA A 60 -2.02 -2.51 -3.26
C ALA A 60 -1.92 -1.28 -4.18
N ARG A 61 -2.17 -1.45 -5.48
CA ARG A 61 -2.05 -0.37 -6.48
C ARG A 61 -3.36 0.33 -6.79
N GLY A 62 -4.45 -0.44 -6.88
CA GLY A 62 -5.75 0.11 -7.24
C GLY A 62 -6.41 0.91 -6.10
N ARG A 63 -6.19 0.49 -4.85
CA ARG A 63 -6.79 1.13 -3.66
C ARG A 63 -5.77 1.79 -2.74
N GLY A 64 -4.48 1.59 -2.93
CA GLY A 64 -3.44 2.16 -2.05
C GLY A 64 -3.45 1.55 -0.63
N VAL A 65 -4.03 0.37 -0.47
CA VAL A 65 -4.06 -0.36 0.80
C VAL A 65 -2.69 -0.98 1.05
N GLN A 66 -2.22 -0.96 2.31
CA GLN A 66 -1.01 -1.68 2.67
C GLN A 66 -1.28 -3.18 2.66
N THR A 67 -0.89 -3.85 1.58
CA THR A 67 -1.16 -5.27 1.37
C THR A 67 0.11 -6.09 1.55
N ALA A 68 -0.02 -7.22 2.22
CA ALA A 68 1.03 -8.24 2.32
C ALA A 68 0.45 -9.62 2.04
N TYR A 69 1.27 -10.49 1.45
CA TYR A 69 0.99 -11.90 1.28
C TYR A 69 1.99 -12.72 2.09
N MET A 70 1.50 -13.70 2.86
CA MET A 70 2.30 -14.65 3.62
C MET A 70 2.02 -16.05 3.11
N SER A 71 3.02 -16.63 2.46
CA SER A 71 3.03 -18.06 2.20
C SER A 71 3.64 -18.77 3.40
N LEU A 72 2.97 -19.80 3.92
CA LEU A 72 3.48 -20.57 5.06
C LEU A 72 4.73 -21.38 4.68
N THR A 73 4.75 -21.91 3.47
CA THR A 73 5.89 -22.68 2.94
C THR A 73 6.68 -21.88 1.91
N ARG A 74 7.75 -22.48 1.38
CA ARG A 74 8.42 -21.96 0.18
C ARG A 74 8.03 -22.73 -1.09
N GLY A 75 7.06 -23.64 -1.01
CA GLY A 75 6.63 -24.45 -2.16
C GLY A 75 7.63 -25.52 -2.57
N ASP A 76 8.50 -25.95 -1.65
CA ASP A 76 9.60 -26.89 -1.86
C ASP A 76 9.13 -28.34 -2.06
N GLY A 77 7.91 -28.67 -1.62
CA GLY A 77 7.25 -29.96 -1.85
C GLY A 77 6.58 -30.06 -3.23
N GLY A 78 6.63 -29.01 -4.04
CA GLY A 78 5.97 -28.92 -5.34
C GLY A 78 6.71 -29.63 -6.48
N GLN A 79 6.10 -29.56 -7.67
CA GLN A 79 6.70 -30.00 -8.92
C GLN A 79 7.30 -28.83 -9.69
N ASN A 80 8.37 -29.08 -10.44
CA ASN A 80 8.98 -28.13 -11.36
C ASN A 80 8.77 -28.59 -12.80
N LEU A 81 8.02 -27.80 -13.59
CA LEU A 81 7.71 -28.14 -14.99
C LEU A 81 8.79 -27.72 -15.99
N ILE A 82 9.67 -26.79 -15.60
CA ILE A 82 10.64 -26.14 -16.50
C ILE A 82 12.08 -26.55 -16.23
N GLY A 83 12.33 -27.27 -15.14
CA GLY A 83 13.66 -27.67 -14.68
C GLY A 83 13.64 -28.94 -13.84
N ASN A 84 14.80 -29.27 -13.26
CA ASN A 84 14.99 -30.50 -12.48
C ASN A 84 15.09 -30.24 -10.97
N GLU A 85 14.99 -28.98 -10.54
CA GLU A 85 15.10 -28.58 -9.15
C GLU A 85 13.88 -29.06 -8.35
N LEU A 86 14.14 -29.62 -7.18
CA LEU A 86 13.15 -30.12 -6.23
C LEU A 86 13.59 -29.73 -4.80
N GLY A 87 12.68 -29.81 -3.83
CA GLY A 87 12.99 -29.53 -2.43
C GLY A 87 13.49 -28.10 -2.24
N GLU A 88 14.50 -27.91 -1.39
CA GLU A 88 15.04 -26.59 -1.06
C GLU A 88 15.44 -25.75 -2.28
N ALA A 89 16.01 -26.38 -3.32
CA ALA A 89 16.40 -25.68 -4.54
C ALA A 89 15.18 -25.10 -5.27
N LEU A 90 14.07 -25.85 -5.33
CA LEU A 90 12.80 -25.36 -5.85
C LEU A 90 12.23 -24.25 -4.95
N GLY A 91 12.30 -24.41 -3.63
CA GLY A 91 11.87 -23.39 -2.68
C GLY A 91 12.58 -22.04 -2.84
N VAL A 92 13.88 -22.05 -3.18
CA VAL A 92 14.63 -20.83 -3.50
C VAL A 92 14.11 -20.18 -4.78
N ILE A 93 13.86 -20.96 -5.83
CA ILE A 93 13.33 -20.46 -7.10
C ILE A 93 11.96 -19.81 -6.89
N ARG A 94 11.01 -20.51 -6.25
CA ARG A 94 9.65 -20.00 -6.04
C ARG A 94 9.59 -18.81 -5.08
N THR A 95 10.55 -18.74 -4.16
CA THR A 95 10.76 -17.53 -3.35
C THR A 95 11.03 -16.31 -4.23
N GLU A 96 11.94 -16.44 -5.20
CA GLU A 96 12.25 -15.35 -6.13
C GLU A 96 11.11 -15.07 -7.12
N GLU A 97 10.37 -16.09 -7.54
CA GLU A 97 9.15 -15.91 -8.36
C GLU A 97 8.11 -15.04 -7.63
N LEU A 98 7.79 -15.36 -6.38
CA LEU A 98 6.88 -14.55 -5.56
C LEU A 98 7.41 -13.15 -5.29
N LEU A 99 8.70 -13.01 -4.96
CA LEU A 99 9.32 -11.69 -4.76
C LEU A 99 9.28 -10.86 -6.05
N ALA A 100 9.44 -11.49 -7.22
CA ALA A 100 9.28 -10.85 -8.51
C ALA A 100 7.83 -10.44 -8.77
N ALA A 101 6.86 -11.30 -8.49
CA ALA A 101 5.44 -10.99 -8.59
C ALA A 101 5.07 -9.79 -7.71
N ARG A 102 5.56 -9.75 -6.46
CA ARG A 102 5.35 -8.62 -5.54
C ARG A 102 5.93 -7.30 -6.03
N ARG A 103 7.07 -7.31 -6.75
CA ARG A 103 7.59 -6.09 -7.41
C ARG A 103 6.60 -5.56 -8.46
N ILE A 104 5.84 -6.45 -9.11
CA ILE A 104 4.84 -6.10 -10.12
C ILE A 104 3.52 -5.68 -9.47
N ASP A 105 2.97 -6.43 -8.51
CA ASP A 105 1.66 -6.09 -7.90
C ASP A 105 1.72 -5.06 -6.76
N GLY A 106 2.90 -4.83 -6.17
CA GLY A 106 3.14 -3.79 -5.17
C GLY A 106 2.88 -4.20 -3.71
N ALA A 107 2.51 -5.46 -3.44
CA ALA A 107 2.35 -5.95 -2.07
C ALA A 107 3.69 -6.40 -1.46
N HIS A 108 3.73 -6.55 -0.13
CA HIS A 108 4.89 -7.11 0.58
C HIS A 108 4.81 -8.65 0.64
N GLN A 109 5.94 -9.34 0.49
CA GLN A 109 6.01 -10.80 0.64
C GLN A 109 6.56 -11.19 2.00
N TYR A 110 5.90 -12.14 2.66
CA TYR A 110 6.43 -12.87 3.81
C TYR A 110 6.47 -14.37 3.51
N PHE A 111 7.37 -15.06 4.22
CA PHE A 111 7.50 -16.52 4.17
C PHE A 111 7.51 -17.07 5.59
N GLY A 112 6.75 -18.14 5.80
CA GLY A 112 6.80 -18.95 6.99
C GLY A 112 8.01 -19.88 7.01
N ARG A 113 7.96 -20.87 7.90
CA ARG A 113 9.00 -21.89 8.09
C ARG A 113 8.41 -23.30 8.09
N GLU A 114 7.15 -23.41 7.71
CA GLU A 114 6.42 -24.65 7.62
C GLU A 114 6.99 -25.51 6.49
N TYR A 115 7.04 -26.83 6.72
CA TYR A 115 7.51 -27.78 5.73
C TYR A 115 6.38 -28.12 4.74
N ASP A 116 6.69 -28.10 3.45
CA ASP A 116 5.77 -28.49 2.39
C ASP A 116 5.90 -29.98 2.10
N PHE A 117 4.82 -30.73 2.33
CA PHE A 117 4.79 -32.18 2.14
C PHE A 117 4.50 -32.59 0.69
N GLY A 118 4.13 -31.65 -0.18
CA GLY A 118 3.67 -31.95 -1.52
C GLY A 118 2.31 -32.66 -1.56
N PHE A 119 2.03 -33.31 -2.68
CA PHE A 119 0.78 -34.04 -2.90
C PHE A 119 0.82 -35.45 -2.26
N SER A 120 -0.29 -35.86 -1.65
CA SER A 120 -0.51 -37.18 -1.05
C SER A 120 -1.44 -38.06 -1.88
#